data_AF-A0A7V9JDF0-F1
#
_entry.id   AF-A0A7V9JDF0-F1
#
_cell.length_a   1.000
_cell.length_b   1.000
_cell.length_c   1.000
_cell.angle_alpha   90.00
_cell.angle_beta   90.00
_cell.angle_gamma   90.00
#
_symmetry.space_group_name_H-M   'P 1'
#
loop_
_entity.id
_entity.type
_entity.pdbx_description
1 polymer ?
#
loop_
_entity_poly.entity_id
_entity_poly.type
_entity_poly.pdbx_seq_one_letter_code
_entity_poly.pdbx_strand_id
1 'polypeptide(L)'
;MSDRAQSLADKFEDAHNEIVKTVEEMSEDRWKAICAGEERTVGVVAHHVATSYGGTFGLVQLGASGQPMPELSRDMVDGGNAQHATGNASCTKEETLALLREDGERVRSGIAGMSDEQLDQKLVLSLFGPDEMTVEQLIDGLVIGHIGMHLPSIQSTVA
;
A
#
# COMPACT_ATOMS: atom_id res chain seq x y z
N MET A 1 -10.90 -22.61 -0.68
CA MET A 1 -10.17 -21.51 -1.34
C MET A 1 -11.23 -20.65 -1.99
N SER A 2 -11.27 -19.36 -1.68
CA SER A 2 -12.27 -18.43 -2.22
C SER A 2 -11.81 -17.89 -3.57
N ASP A 3 -12.68 -17.93 -4.58
CA ASP A 3 -12.40 -17.33 -5.89
C ASP A 3 -12.28 -15.80 -5.79
N ARG A 4 -13.01 -15.16 -4.86
CA ARG A 4 -12.91 -13.72 -4.57
C ARG A 4 -11.54 -13.38 -3.97
N ALA A 5 -11.10 -14.16 -2.99
CA ALA A 5 -9.79 -14.00 -2.38
C ALA A 5 -8.66 -14.14 -3.41
N GLN A 6 -8.76 -15.13 -4.30
CA GLN A 6 -7.80 -15.30 -5.38
C GLN A 6 -7.81 -14.11 -6.36
N SER A 7 -9.00 -13.62 -6.75
CA SER A 7 -9.10 -12.45 -7.63
C SER A 7 -8.49 -11.19 -7.00
N LEU A 8 -8.69 -10.95 -5.69
CA LEU A 8 -8.05 -9.84 -4.98
C LEU A 8 -6.53 -10.00 -4.91
N ALA A 9 -6.05 -11.22 -4.67
CA ALA A 9 -4.62 -11.52 -4.64
C ALA A 9 -3.97 -11.27 -6.01
N ASP A 10 -4.63 -11.67 -7.10
CA ASP A 10 -4.15 -11.45 -8.47
C ASP A 10 -4.12 -9.94 -8.80
N LYS A 11 -5.17 -9.18 -8.45
CA LYS A 11 -5.17 -7.71 -8.62
C LYS A 11 -4.05 -7.03 -7.84
N PHE A 12 -3.82 -7.46 -6.60
CA PHE A 12 -2.71 -6.95 -5.79
C PHE A 12 -1.37 -7.30 -6.44
N GLU A 13 -1.20 -8.55 -6.89
CA GLU A 13 0.01 -9.02 -7.56
C GLU A 13 0.31 -8.23 -8.82
N ASP A 14 -0.70 -7.92 -9.65
CA ASP A 14 -0.55 -7.07 -10.83
C ASP A 14 -0.04 -5.67 -10.46
N ALA A 15 -0.69 -5.00 -9.49
CA ALA A 15 -0.28 -3.67 -9.03
C ALA A 15 1.11 -3.68 -8.38
N HIS A 16 1.42 -4.72 -7.60
CA HIS A 16 2.70 -4.92 -6.96
C HIS A 16 3.82 -5.13 -8.00
N ASN A 17 3.60 -5.96 -9.00
CA ASN A 17 4.55 -6.21 -10.07
C ASN A 17 4.81 -4.94 -10.88
N GLU A 18 3.79 -4.11 -11.11
CA GLU A 18 3.95 -2.84 -11.83
C GLU A 18 4.83 -1.85 -11.06
N ILE A 19 4.64 -1.71 -9.75
CA ILE A 19 5.51 -0.83 -8.95
C ILE A 19 6.93 -1.40 -8.83
N VAL A 20 7.11 -2.71 -8.65
CA VAL A 20 8.45 -3.34 -8.61
C VAL A 20 9.19 -3.07 -9.91
N LYS A 21 8.56 -3.35 -11.06
CA LYS A 21 9.15 -3.09 -12.38
C LYS A 21 9.51 -1.60 -12.55
N THR A 22 8.59 -0.71 -12.18
CA THR A 22 8.80 0.74 -12.28
C THR A 22 10.03 1.17 -11.47
N VAL A 23 10.19 0.65 -10.25
CA VAL A 23 11.34 0.95 -9.39
C VAL A 23 12.63 0.33 -9.95
N GLU A 24 12.61 -0.92 -10.42
CA GLU A 24 13.79 -1.60 -10.98
C GLU A 24 14.38 -0.87 -12.20
N GLU A 25 13.52 -0.39 -13.09
CA GLU A 25 13.91 0.34 -14.31
C GLU A 25 14.30 1.81 -14.04
N MET A 26 14.15 2.28 -12.79
CA MET A 26 14.38 3.68 -12.43
C MET A 26 15.88 4.01 -12.36
N SER A 27 16.27 5.12 -13.01
CA SER A 27 17.61 5.69 -12.89
C SER A 27 17.80 6.45 -11.57
N GLU A 28 19.04 6.63 -11.14
CA GLU A 28 19.39 7.40 -9.94
C GLU A 28 18.92 8.86 -10.00
N ASP A 29 19.00 9.50 -11.17
CA ASP A 29 18.57 10.88 -11.34
C ASP A 29 17.05 11.01 -11.18
N ARG A 30 16.28 10.06 -11.74
CA ARG A 30 14.82 10.02 -11.55
C ARG A 30 14.44 9.66 -10.12
N TRP A 31 15.17 8.77 -9.46
CA TRP A 31 14.95 8.42 -8.05
C TRP A 31 14.97 9.66 -7.13
N LYS A 32 15.86 10.62 -7.44
CA LYS A 32 16.03 11.87 -6.69
C LYS A 32 15.13 13.01 -7.17
N ALA A 33 14.44 12.84 -8.30
CA ALA A 33 13.55 13.86 -8.83
C ALA A 33 12.33 14.05 -7.92
N ILE A 34 11.82 15.28 -7.87
CA ILE A 34 10.58 15.58 -7.14
C ILE A 34 9.39 15.07 -7.95
N CYS A 35 8.54 14.31 -7.29
CA CYS A 35 7.31 13.78 -7.83
C CYS A 35 6.24 14.88 -7.88
N ALA A 36 5.83 15.25 -9.09
CA ALA A 36 4.82 16.28 -9.29
C ALA A 36 3.46 15.79 -8.73
N GLY A 37 2.92 16.54 -7.76
CA GLY A 37 1.67 16.18 -7.06
C GLY A 37 1.87 15.56 -5.67
N GLU A 38 3.09 15.13 -5.34
CA GLU A 38 3.42 14.50 -4.04
C GLU A 38 4.37 15.35 -3.18
N GLU A 39 5.01 16.36 -3.78
CA GLU A 39 5.98 17.28 -3.16
C GLU A 39 7.17 16.57 -2.46
N ARG A 40 7.39 15.29 -2.79
CA ARG A 40 8.43 14.41 -2.25
C ARG A 40 9.23 13.82 -3.40
N THR A 41 10.43 13.31 -3.14
CA THR A 41 11.20 12.62 -4.19
C THR A 41 10.50 11.33 -4.61
N VAL A 42 10.70 10.91 -5.86
CA VAL A 42 10.20 9.62 -6.37
C VAL A 42 10.60 8.48 -5.44
N GLY A 43 11.86 8.47 -4.98
CA GLY A 43 12.36 7.46 -4.05
C GLY A 43 11.59 7.42 -2.73
N VAL A 44 11.31 8.58 -2.14
CA VAL A 44 10.54 8.66 -0.88
C VAL A 44 9.11 8.16 -1.07
N VAL A 45 8.46 8.47 -2.20
CA VAL A 45 7.10 7.99 -2.49
C VAL A 45 7.09 6.48 -2.73
N ALA A 46 8.05 5.94 -3.50
CA ALA A 46 8.16 4.50 -3.71
C ALA A 46 8.45 3.74 -2.40
N HIS A 47 9.36 4.25 -1.58
CA HIS A 47 9.66 3.69 -0.25
C HIS A 47 8.45 3.77 0.69
N HIS A 48 7.66 4.84 0.60
CA HIS A 48 6.41 4.96 1.35
C HIS A 48 5.41 3.87 0.97
N VAL A 49 5.23 3.58 -0.31
CA VAL A 49 4.38 2.45 -0.75
C VAL A 49 4.90 1.14 -0.18
N ALA A 50 6.20 0.87 -0.31
CA ALA A 50 6.81 -0.37 0.19
C ALA A 50 6.58 -0.58 1.69
N THR A 51 6.84 0.44 2.51
CA THR A 51 6.67 0.37 3.97
C THR A 51 5.20 0.35 4.43
N SER A 52 4.26 0.72 3.56
CA SER A 52 2.83 0.74 3.88
C SER A 52 2.17 -0.64 3.82
N TYR A 53 2.79 -1.63 3.17
CA TYR A 53 2.24 -2.98 3.01
C TYR A 53 1.97 -3.66 4.36
N GLY A 54 2.92 -3.56 5.30
CA GLY A 54 2.74 -4.09 6.66
C GLY A 54 1.55 -3.50 7.39
N GLY A 55 1.45 -2.16 7.43
CA GLY A 55 0.38 -1.47 8.15
C GLY A 55 -0.99 -1.70 7.54
N THR A 56 -1.12 -1.55 6.22
CA THR A 56 -2.39 -1.72 5.50
C THR A 56 -2.89 -3.16 5.57
N PHE A 57 -2.01 -4.15 5.42
CA PHE A 57 -2.40 -5.55 5.57
C PHE A 57 -2.70 -5.93 7.02
N GLY A 58 -2.03 -5.32 7.99
CA GLY A 58 -2.37 -5.49 9.42
C GLY A 58 -3.80 -5.05 9.73
N LEU A 59 -4.28 -3.96 9.11
CA LEU A 59 -5.67 -3.52 9.23
C LEU A 59 -6.66 -4.53 8.61
N VAL A 60 -6.30 -5.13 7.47
CA VAL A 60 -7.08 -6.22 6.86
C VAL A 60 -7.18 -7.41 7.81
N GLN A 61 -6.08 -7.80 8.45
CA GLN A 61 -6.08 -8.91 9.41
C GLN A 61 -6.95 -8.63 10.65
N LEU A 62 -6.94 -7.39 11.16
CA LEU A 62 -7.82 -6.98 12.26
C LEU A 62 -9.29 -7.07 11.84
N GLY A 63 -9.65 -6.50 10.69
CA GLY A 63 -11.01 -6.57 10.15
C GLY A 63 -11.49 -8.01 9.92
N ALA A 64 -10.65 -8.84 9.28
CA ALA A 64 -10.95 -10.24 8.98
C ALA A 64 -11.16 -11.12 10.23
N SER A 65 -10.59 -10.70 11.36
CA SER A 65 -10.73 -11.40 12.65
C SER A 65 -11.80 -10.77 13.55
N GLY A 66 -12.56 -9.79 13.05
CA GLY A 66 -13.59 -9.08 13.81
C GLY A 66 -13.03 -8.29 15.00
N GLN A 67 -11.73 -7.96 14.98
CA GLN A 67 -11.10 -7.18 16.03
C GLN A 67 -11.43 -5.69 15.87
N PRO A 68 -11.43 -4.91 16.96
CA PRO A 68 -11.63 -3.47 16.89
C PRO A 68 -10.60 -2.80 15.98
N MET A 69 -11.08 -1.94 15.08
CA MET A 69 -10.21 -1.11 14.25
C MET A 69 -9.59 0.02 15.09
N PRO A 70 -8.33 0.39 14.84
CA PRO A 70 -7.74 1.56 15.46
C PRO A 70 -8.41 2.83 14.93
N GLU A 71 -8.45 3.86 15.77
CA GLU A 71 -8.82 5.20 15.33
C GLU A 71 -7.68 5.79 14.49
N LEU A 72 -7.98 6.10 13.23
CA LEU A 72 -7.04 6.69 12.28
C LEU A 72 -7.69 7.92 11.66
N SER A 73 -7.18 9.10 11.99
CA SER A 73 -7.58 10.33 11.32
C SER A 73 -6.68 10.66 10.12
N ARG A 74 -7.17 11.52 9.22
CA ARG A 74 -6.34 12.04 8.12
C ARG A 74 -5.09 12.75 8.64
N ASP A 75 -5.23 13.59 9.68
CA ASP A 75 -4.11 14.30 10.28
C ASP A 75 -3.04 13.34 10.86
N MET A 76 -3.44 12.20 11.42
CA MET A 76 -2.50 11.18 11.91
C MET A 76 -1.74 10.53 10.75
N VAL A 77 -2.43 10.21 9.65
CA VAL A 77 -1.82 9.65 8.44
C VAL A 77 -0.88 10.68 7.80
N ASP A 78 -1.31 11.92 7.64
CA ASP A 78 -0.51 13.00 7.05
C ASP A 78 0.74 13.29 7.89
N GLY A 79 0.60 13.31 9.22
CA GLY A 79 1.73 13.43 10.15
C GLY A 79 2.72 12.26 10.01
N GLY A 80 2.21 11.03 9.92
CA GLY A 80 3.02 9.84 9.66
C GLY A 80 3.75 9.89 8.31
N ASN A 81 3.08 10.36 7.27
CA ASN A 81 3.64 10.54 5.93
C ASN A 81 4.76 11.58 5.92
N ALA A 82 4.57 12.70 6.61
CA ALA A 82 5.59 13.75 6.76
C ALA A 82 6.81 13.28 7.55
N GLN A 83 6.58 12.52 8.64
CA GLN A 83 7.65 11.91 9.42
C GLN A 83 8.43 10.89 8.58
N HIS A 84 7.73 10.01 7.86
CA HIS A 84 8.35 9.05 6.96
C HIS A 84 9.18 9.75 5.89
N ALA A 85 8.65 10.80 5.25
CA ALA A 85 9.35 11.54 4.20
C ALA A 85 10.65 12.18 4.71
N THR A 86 10.61 12.77 5.91
CA THR A 86 11.80 13.37 6.53
C THR A 86 12.82 12.31 6.95
N GLY A 87 12.36 11.23 7.59
CA GLY A 87 13.22 10.16 8.10
C GLY A 87 13.87 9.30 7.02
N ASN A 88 13.25 9.21 5.84
CA ASN A 88 13.70 8.37 4.72
C ASN A 88 14.12 9.20 3.49
N ALA A 89 14.49 10.46 3.68
CA ALA A 89 14.92 11.35 2.60
C ALA A 89 16.11 10.80 1.79
N SER A 90 16.90 9.90 2.39
CA SER A 90 18.05 9.23 1.78
C SER A 90 17.82 7.74 1.50
N CYS A 91 16.57 7.26 1.46
CA CYS A 91 16.29 5.86 1.14
C CYS A 91 16.85 5.49 -0.24
N THR A 92 17.34 4.26 -0.34
CA THR A 92 17.90 3.73 -1.58
C THR A 92 16.87 2.94 -2.37
N LYS A 93 17.14 2.80 -3.66
CA LYS A 93 16.34 1.94 -4.55
C LYS A 93 16.44 0.48 -4.11
N GLU A 94 17.63 0.05 -3.71
CA GLU A 94 17.91 -1.32 -3.26
C GLU A 94 17.13 -1.67 -1.99
N GLU A 95 17.12 -0.79 -0.99
CA GLU A 95 16.31 -0.96 0.23
C GLU A 95 14.82 -1.03 -0.09
N THR A 96 14.34 -0.13 -0.97
CA THR A 96 12.93 -0.10 -1.37
C THR A 96 12.51 -1.38 -2.09
N LEU A 97 13.34 -1.89 -3.01
CA LEU A 97 13.08 -3.15 -3.70
C LEU A 97 13.11 -4.36 -2.77
N ALA A 98 13.99 -4.36 -1.77
CA ALA A 98 14.02 -5.42 -0.76
C ALA A 98 12.70 -5.46 0.02
N LEU A 99 12.21 -4.31 0.50
CA LEU A 99 10.94 -4.18 1.19
C LEU A 99 9.76 -4.63 0.31
N LEU A 100 9.69 -4.13 -0.93
CA LEU A 100 8.63 -4.51 -1.86
C LEU A 100 8.56 -6.03 -2.06
N ARG A 101 9.70 -6.69 -2.28
CA ARG A 101 9.75 -8.13 -2.53
C ARG A 101 9.39 -8.96 -1.28
N GLU A 102 9.89 -8.56 -0.12
CA GLU A 102 9.60 -9.25 1.14
C GLU A 102 8.11 -9.15 1.49
N ASP A 103 7.58 -7.93 1.48
CA ASP A 103 6.21 -7.69 1.92
C ASP A 103 5.17 -8.01 0.84
N GLY A 104 5.52 -7.89 -0.44
CA GLY A 104 4.61 -8.19 -1.55
C GLY A 104 4.12 -9.63 -1.51
N GLU A 105 5.04 -10.59 -1.42
CA GLU A 105 4.67 -12.01 -1.33
C GLU A 105 3.83 -12.30 -0.07
N ARG A 106 4.20 -11.70 1.07
CA ARG A 106 3.48 -11.87 2.34
C ARG A 106 2.03 -11.38 2.23
N VAL A 107 1.82 -10.20 1.64
CA VAL A 107 0.48 -9.62 1.45
C VAL A 107 -0.32 -10.44 0.44
N ARG A 108 0.27 -10.78 -0.71
CA ARG A 108 -0.37 -11.58 -1.76
C ARG A 108 -0.84 -12.94 -1.24
N SER A 109 0.06 -13.68 -0.59
CA SER A 109 -0.27 -14.97 0.02
C SER A 109 -1.27 -14.85 1.17
N GLY A 110 -1.20 -13.75 1.93
CA GLY A 110 -2.17 -13.43 2.97
C GLY A 110 -3.59 -13.21 2.45
N ILE A 111 -3.74 -12.44 1.37
CA ILE A 111 -5.04 -12.20 0.70
C ILE A 111 -5.58 -13.49 0.09
N ALA A 112 -4.75 -14.26 -0.63
CA ALA A 112 -5.16 -15.52 -1.27
C ALA A 112 -5.63 -16.58 -0.26
N GLY A 113 -5.15 -16.51 0.99
CA GLY A 113 -5.51 -17.40 2.08
C GLY A 113 -6.86 -17.11 2.76
N MET A 114 -7.53 -16.01 2.42
CA MET A 114 -8.76 -15.58 3.09
C MET A 114 -9.98 -16.41 2.67
N SER A 115 -10.93 -16.58 3.59
CA SER A 115 -12.25 -17.16 3.29
C SER A 115 -13.28 -16.09 2.91
N ASP A 116 -14.38 -16.49 2.27
CA ASP A 116 -15.48 -15.56 1.94
C ASP A 116 -16.07 -14.93 3.22
N GLU A 117 -16.16 -15.67 4.32
CA GLU A 117 -16.66 -15.15 5.60
C GLU A 117 -15.73 -14.09 6.21
N GLN A 118 -14.42 -14.20 5.98
CA GLN A 118 -13.44 -13.19 6.38
C GLN A 118 -13.55 -11.95 5.50
N LEU A 119 -13.75 -12.12 4.19
CA LEU A 119 -13.94 -11.02 3.24
C LEU A 119 -15.25 -10.25 3.50
N ASP A 120 -16.29 -10.95 3.93
CA ASP A 120 -17.60 -10.38 4.27
C ASP A 120 -17.66 -9.74 5.67
N GLN A 121 -16.61 -9.89 6.50
CA GLN A 121 -16.54 -9.20 7.78
C GLN A 121 -16.68 -7.70 7.57
N LYS A 122 -17.51 -7.09 8.43
CA LYS A 122 -17.74 -5.66 8.42
C LYS A 122 -16.87 -4.96 9.45
N LEU A 123 -16.41 -3.78 9.09
CA LEU A 123 -15.63 -2.90 9.95
C LEU A 123 -15.96 -1.45 9.64
N VAL A 124 -15.61 -0.57 10.56
CA VAL A 124 -15.55 0.87 10.32
C VAL A 124 -14.10 1.29 10.50
N LEU A 125 -13.53 1.93 9.49
CA LEU A 125 -12.22 2.55 9.57
C LEU A 125 -12.41 4.06 9.52
N SER A 126 -12.18 4.75 10.64
CA SER A 126 -12.47 6.18 10.76
C SER A 126 -11.74 7.07 9.75
N LEU A 127 -10.64 6.57 9.17
CA LEU A 127 -9.94 7.19 8.04
C LEU A 127 -10.87 7.44 6.82
N PHE A 128 -11.81 6.52 6.59
CA PHE A 128 -12.75 6.56 5.48
C PHE A 128 -14.14 7.09 5.86
N GLY A 129 -14.33 7.47 7.13
CA GLY A 129 -15.59 7.98 7.66
C GLY A 129 -16.34 6.98 8.54
N PRO A 130 -17.62 7.26 8.86
CA PRO A 130 -18.39 6.47 9.82
C PRO A 130 -19.08 5.25 9.22
N ASP A 131 -19.11 5.11 7.90
CA ASP A 131 -19.87 4.06 7.22
C ASP A 131 -19.15 2.71 7.30
N GLU A 132 -19.93 1.64 7.47
CA GLU A 132 -19.40 0.28 7.44
C GLU A 132 -18.90 -0.09 6.03
N MET A 133 -17.81 -0.86 5.99
CA MET A 133 -17.32 -1.52 4.79
C MET A 133 -16.92 -2.96 5.08
N THR A 134 -16.84 -3.77 4.02
CA THR A 134 -16.32 -5.13 4.12
C THR A 134 -14.80 -5.15 4.10
N VAL A 135 -14.21 -6.26 4.54
CA VAL A 135 -12.77 -6.49 4.42
C VAL A 135 -12.32 -6.55 2.96
N GLU A 136 -13.15 -7.10 2.06
CA GLU A 136 -12.90 -7.02 0.61
C GLU A 136 -12.78 -5.57 0.13
N GLN A 137 -13.71 -4.69 0.53
CA GLN A 137 -13.66 -3.27 0.19
C GLN A 137 -12.42 -2.58 0.79
N LEU A 138 -11.99 -2.98 1.99
CA LEU A 138 -10.76 -2.50 2.60
C LEU A 138 -9.52 -2.93 1.80
N ILE A 139 -9.46 -4.16 1.31
CA ILE A 139 -8.34 -4.65 0.47
C ILE A 139 -8.27 -3.85 -0.84
N ASP A 140 -9.38 -3.75 -1.57
CA ASP A 140 -9.44 -3.00 -2.83
C ASP A 140 -9.11 -1.51 -2.60
N GLY A 141 -9.66 -0.88 -1.56
CA GLY A 141 -9.53 0.56 -1.32
C GLY A 141 -8.22 1.00 -0.65
N LEU A 142 -7.67 0.20 0.27
CA LEU A 142 -6.52 0.60 1.09
C LEU A 142 -5.24 -0.16 0.75
N VAL A 143 -5.30 -1.44 0.41
CA VAL A 143 -4.09 -2.21 0.07
C VAL A 143 -3.74 -2.00 -1.40
N ILE A 144 -4.69 -2.30 -2.30
CA ILE A 144 -4.49 -2.17 -3.76
C ILE A 144 -4.60 -0.70 -4.17
N GLY A 145 -5.62 -0.01 -3.70
CA GLY A 145 -5.86 1.41 -4.01
C GLY A 145 -4.72 2.34 -3.61
N HIS A 146 -3.96 2.03 -2.56
CA HIS A 146 -2.80 2.83 -2.14
C HIS A 146 -1.66 2.79 -3.16
N ILE A 147 -1.39 1.62 -3.76
CA ILE A 147 -0.43 1.50 -4.86
C ILE A 147 -0.90 2.34 -6.05
N GLY A 148 -2.18 2.17 -6.45
CA GLY A 148 -2.77 2.89 -7.58
C GLY A 148 -2.84 4.40 -7.40
N MET A 149 -2.86 4.90 -6.17
CA MET A 149 -2.81 6.34 -5.87
C MET A 149 -1.43 6.94 -6.16
N HIS A 150 -0.35 6.25 -5.78
CA HIS A 150 1.00 6.79 -5.84
C HIS A 150 1.75 6.43 -7.14
N LEU A 151 1.46 5.27 -7.71
CA LEU A 151 2.17 4.77 -8.88
C LEU A 151 2.10 5.71 -10.10
N PRO A 152 0.96 6.35 -10.43
CA PRO A 152 0.90 7.32 -11.53
C PRO A 152 1.83 8.53 -11.31
N SER A 153 1.96 9.00 -10.07
CA SER A 153 2.84 10.12 -9.71
C SER A 153 4.32 9.71 -9.85
N ILE A 154 4.67 8.49 -9.43
CA ILE A 154 6.01 7.89 -9.62
C ILE A 154 6.35 7.77 -11.12
N GLN A 155 5.42 7.24 -11.92
CA GLN A 155 5.63 7.00 -13.36
C GLN A 155 5.73 8.31 -14.16
N SER A 156 4.87 9.29 -13.87
CA SER A 156 4.77 10.56 -14.60
C SER A 156 5.94 11.52 -14.37
N THR A 157 6.80 11.24 -13.39
CA THR A 157 8.03 12.02 -13.19
C THR A 157 9.04 11.66 -14.26
N VAL A 158 8.87 12.26 -15.44
CA VAL A 158 9.73 12.14 -16.62
C VAL A 158 10.35 13.51 -16.90
N ALA A 159 11.67 13.57 -16.87
CA ALA A 159 12.47 14.59 -17.54
C ALA A 159 13.69 13.91 -18.14
#